data_AF-A0A2I1GY18-F1
#
_entry.id   AF-A0A2I1GY18-F1
#
_cell.length_a   1.000
_cell.length_b   1.000
_cell.length_c   1.000
_cell.angle_alpha   90.00
_cell.angle_beta   90.00
_cell.angle_gamma   90.00
#
_symmetry.space_group_name_H-M   'P 1'
#
loop_
_entity.id
_entity.type
_entity.pdbx_description
1 polymer ?
#
loop_
_entity_poly.entity_id
_entity_poly.type
_entity_poly.pdbx_seq_one_letter_code
_entity_poly.pdbx_strand_id
1 'polypeptide(L)'
;MMKSKKYFVFVISLSLMFSVASALLAPIDCSPDVVKLTDSQWGVDSNGKPVVTVTFQGASPVQAIGEFKISPQNDYAIEHAYDIYVLNPTFMNGYSSDMFNTNSKYVGSNPHTMQIPYNPRNLPPPGTIVTVITAVYHDCHRDNDDSELTCTVCGWGIEMYAP
;
A
#
# COMPACT_ATOMS: atom_id res chain seq x y z
N MET A 1 -4.06 -60.83 19.78
CA MET A 1 -4.07 -59.99 18.56
C MET A 1 -3.70 -58.57 18.93
N MET A 2 -2.70 -58.00 18.24
CA MET A 2 -2.39 -56.55 18.20
C MET A 2 -3.66 -55.76 17.81
N LYS A 3 -3.93 -54.51 18.24
CA LYS A 3 -3.11 -53.30 18.06
C LYS A 3 -3.58 -52.16 18.98
N SER A 4 -2.61 -51.45 19.54
CA SER A 4 -2.69 -50.09 20.09
C SER A 4 -3.14 -49.06 19.05
N LYS A 5 -3.91 -48.04 19.46
CA LYS A 5 -3.61 -46.62 19.14
C LYS A 5 -4.09 -45.69 20.27
N LYS A 6 -3.11 -44.95 20.82
CA LYS A 6 -3.22 -43.76 21.67
C LYS A 6 -3.54 -42.52 20.81
N TYR A 7 -3.74 -41.40 21.52
CA TYR A 7 -3.64 -40.00 21.08
C TYR A 7 -4.94 -39.41 20.51
N PHE A 8 -5.32 -38.15 20.74
CA PHE A 8 -4.78 -37.02 21.51
C PHE A 8 -5.93 -36.00 21.52
N VAL A 9 -6.13 -35.25 22.61
CA VAL A 9 -6.91 -34.01 22.53
C VAL A 9 -6.06 -33.02 21.75
N PHE A 10 -6.56 -32.51 20.62
CA PHE A 10 -5.94 -31.40 19.90
C PHE A 10 -6.89 -30.21 19.91
N VAL A 11 -6.65 -29.31 20.87
CA VAL A 11 -7.08 -27.92 20.77
C VAL A 11 -6.04 -27.22 19.91
N ILE A 12 -6.38 -26.82 18.69
CA ILE A 12 -5.69 -25.73 18.00
C ILE A 12 -6.63 -24.53 17.95
N SER A 13 -6.13 -23.50 18.62
CA SER A 13 -6.50 -22.11 18.58
C SER A 13 -6.27 -21.48 17.20
N LEU A 14 -7.15 -20.55 16.84
CA LEU A 14 -6.90 -19.29 16.11
C LEU A 14 -6.29 -19.34 14.69
N SER A 15 -7.07 -18.89 13.72
CA SER A 15 -6.61 -18.09 12.58
C SER A 15 -7.79 -17.25 12.11
N LEU A 16 -7.88 -15.99 12.55
CA LEU A 16 -7.68 -14.82 11.69
C LEU A 16 -8.16 -15.06 10.26
N MET A 17 -9.47 -14.88 10.04
CA MET A 17 -9.95 -14.44 8.74
C MET A 17 -9.47 -13.00 8.56
N PHE A 18 -8.22 -12.84 8.12
CA PHE A 18 -7.88 -11.65 7.33
C PHE A 18 -8.74 -11.74 6.08
N SER A 19 -9.87 -11.04 6.10
CA SER A 19 -10.57 -10.68 4.88
C SER A 19 -9.62 -9.76 4.13
N VAL A 20 -8.74 -10.34 3.31
CA VAL A 20 -7.93 -9.58 2.37
C VAL A 20 -8.95 -9.13 1.33
N ALA A 21 -9.53 -7.95 1.56
CA ALA A 21 -10.36 -7.28 0.58
C ALA A 21 -9.53 -7.23 -0.71
N SER A 22 -9.91 -8.06 -1.67
CA SER A 22 -9.26 -8.11 -2.98
C SER A 22 -9.81 -6.93 -3.75
N ALA A 23 -9.20 -5.76 -3.57
CA ALA A 23 -9.50 -4.64 -4.46
C ALA A 23 -9.10 -5.06 -5.88
N LEU A 24 -10.06 -5.05 -6.80
CA LEU A 24 -9.83 -5.36 -8.20
C LEU A 24 -8.82 -4.33 -8.76
N LEU A 25 -7.58 -4.75 -8.98
CA LEU A 25 -6.50 -3.92 -9.54
C LEU A 25 -6.71 -3.76 -11.04
N ALA A 26 -7.24 -2.61 -11.46
CA ALA A 26 -7.09 -2.12 -12.83
C ALA A 26 -6.10 -0.95 -12.80
N PRO A 27 -4.90 -1.07 -13.39
CA PRO A 27 -4.01 0.08 -13.54
C PRO A 27 -4.57 0.95 -14.66
N ILE A 28 -5.22 2.06 -14.32
CA ILE A 28 -5.71 3.01 -15.33
C ILE A 28 -5.10 4.37 -15.04
N ASP A 29 -4.39 4.85 -16.06
CA ASP A 29 -3.91 6.21 -16.28
C ASP A 29 -4.86 7.24 -15.65
N CYS A 30 -4.44 7.85 -14.55
CA CYS A 30 -5.33 8.70 -13.77
C CYS A 30 -5.45 10.08 -14.39
N SER A 31 -6.72 10.49 -14.57
CA SER A 31 -7.07 11.83 -15.03
C SER A 31 -6.32 12.90 -14.21
N PRO A 32 -5.91 14.02 -14.83
CA PRO A 32 -5.13 15.06 -14.16
C PRO A 32 -5.79 15.71 -12.94
N ASP A 33 -7.08 15.47 -12.68
CA ASP A 33 -7.81 16.00 -11.52
C ASP A 33 -7.75 15.09 -10.28
N VAL A 34 -7.12 13.93 -10.40
CA VAL A 34 -7.01 12.92 -9.33
C VAL A 34 -5.80 13.21 -8.42
N VAL A 35 -5.77 12.62 -7.22
CA VAL A 35 -4.59 12.65 -6.32
C VAL A 35 -3.33 12.22 -7.08
N LYS A 36 -2.31 13.06 -7.04
CA LYS A 36 -0.98 12.81 -7.63
C LYS A 36 0.09 12.73 -6.56
N LEU A 37 1.13 11.95 -6.83
CA LEU A 37 2.40 12.06 -6.13
C LEU A 37 3.08 13.38 -6.55
N THR A 38 3.17 14.34 -5.63
CA THR A 38 3.69 15.69 -5.91
C THR A 38 5.10 15.95 -5.39
N ASP A 39 5.54 15.16 -4.41
CA ASP A 39 6.87 15.27 -3.82
C ASP A 39 7.35 13.91 -3.35
N SER A 40 8.65 13.66 -3.47
CA SER A 40 9.33 12.47 -2.96
C SER A 40 10.76 12.81 -2.59
N GLN A 41 11.14 12.57 -1.33
CA GLN A 41 12.45 12.96 -0.80
C GLN A 41 13.04 11.87 0.09
N TRP A 42 14.32 11.57 -0.11
CA TRP A 42 15.09 10.76 0.84
C TRP A 42 15.34 11.56 2.12
N GLY A 43 15.33 10.87 3.26
CA GLY A 43 15.63 11.49 4.54
C GLY A 43 15.80 10.47 5.65
N VAL A 44 15.69 10.97 6.88
CA VAL A 44 15.69 10.16 8.09
C VAL A 44 14.48 10.51 8.95
N ASP A 45 13.89 9.52 9.61
CA ASP A 45 12.80 9.73 10.57
C ASP A 45 13.32 10.31 11.91
N SER A 46 12.40 10.56 12.85
CA SER A 46 12.74 11.07 14.19
C SER A 46 13.65 10.14 15.02
N ASN A 47 13.80 8.87 14.59
CA ASN A 47 14.64 7.87 15.23
C ASN A 47 15.96 7.65 14.46
N GLY A 48 16.22 8.44 13.41
CA GLY A 48 17.41 8.32 12.57
C GLY A 48 17.36 7.16 11.57
N LYS A 49 16.20 6.57 11.31
CA LYS A 49 16.05 5.51 10.30
C LYS A 49 15.86 6.10 8.91
N PRO A 50 16.49 5.53 7.87
CA PRO A 50 16.29 5.95 6.48
C PRO A 50 14.82 5.84 6.06
N VAL A 51 14.29 6.90 5.47
CA VAL A 51 12.92 6.96 4.93
C VAL A 51 12.86 7.64 3.58
N VAL A 52 11.88 7.27 2.76
CA VAL A 52 11.37 8.09 1.65
C VAL A 52 10.13 8.81 2.16
N THR A 53 10.15 10.13 2.14
CA THR A 53 8.94 10.94 2.39
C THR A 53 8.25 11.16 1.06
N VAL A 54 6.99 10.73 0.94
CA VAL A 54 6.17 10.97 -0.24
C VAL A 54 4.95 11.80 0.12
N THR A 55 4.58 12.73 -0.77
CA THR A 55 3.40 13.58 -0.61
C THR A 55 2.48 13.42 -1.80
N PHE A 56 1.20 13.20 -1.48
CA PHE A 56 0.12 13.08 -2.43
C PHE A 56 -0.85 14.26 -2.29
N GLN A 57 -1.25 14.85 -3.40
CA GLN A 57 -2.18 15.98 -3.43
C GLN A 57 -3.04 15.94 -4.70
N GLY A 58 -4.33 16.27 -4.57
CA GLY A 58 -5.27 16.37 -5.71
C GLY A 58 -6.65 16.85 -5.28
N ALA A 59 -7.69 16.63 -6.09
CA ALA A 59 -9.05 17.02 -5.72
C ALA A 59 -9.68 16.04 -4.70
N SER A 60 -9.42 14.75 -4.85
CA SER A 60 -9.93 13.70 -3.97
C SER A 60 -9.02 13.48 -2.75
N PRO A 61 -9.54 13.03 -1.62
CA PRO A 61 -8.71 12.62 -0.49
C PRO A 61 -8.17 11.19 -0.62
N VAL A 62 -6.95 10.95 -0.13
CA VAL A 62 -6.32 9.62 -0.09
C VAL A 62 -6.92 8.79 1.03
N GLN A 63 -7.46 7.63 0.69
CA GLN A 63 -8.11 6.72 1.64
C GLN A 63 -7.29 5.45 1.91
N ALA A 64 -6.51 4.98 0.94
CA ALA A 64 -5.51 3.93 1.15
C ALA A 64 -4.31 4.08 0.21
N ILE A 65 -3.20 3.45 0.59
CA ILE A 65 -1.99 3.32 -0.25
C ILE A 65 -1.65 1.83 -0.36
N GLY A 66 -1.34 1.39 -1.57
CA GLY A 66 -0.89 0.03 -1.89
C GLY A 66 0.34 0.04 -2.78
N GLU A 67 0.86 -1.16 -3.05
CA GLU A 67 1.98 -1.41 -3.97
C GLU A 67 3.16 -0.44 -3.84
N PHE A 68 3.49 -0.03 -2.61
CA PHE A 68 4.61 0.86 -2.40
C PHE A 68 5.92 0.09 -2.46
N LYS A 69 6.75 0.42 -3.46
CA LYS A 69 8.03 -0.24 -3.69
C LYS A 69 9.05 0.70 -4.33
N ILE A 70 10.31 0.33 -4.19
CA ILE A 70 11.45 0.96 -4.86
C ILE A 70 11.99 -0.05 -5.86
N SER A 71 12.02 0.32 -7.13
CA SER A 71 12.41 -0.56 -8.24
C SER A 71 13.51 0.05 -9.11
N PRO A 72 14.15 -0.74 -9.98
CA PRO A 72 14.93 -0.22 -11.09
C PRO A 72 14.17 0.84 -11.89
N GLN A 73 14.91 1.68 -12.61
CA GLN A 73 14.33 2.69 -13.48
C GLN A 73 13.36 2.04 -14.49
N ASN A 74 12.12 2.55 -14.55
CA ASN A 74 11.05 2.07 -15.45
C ASN A 74 10.67 0.59 -15.28
N ASP A 75 10.97 -0.03 -14.13
CA ASP A 75 10.59 -1.41 -13.83
C ASP A 75 9.42 -1.47 -12.84
N TYR A 76 8.25 -1.79 -13.36
CA TYR A 76 7.01 -1.89 -12.59
C TYR A 76 6.73 -3.31 -12.07
N ALA A 77 7.62 -4.27 -12.32
CA ALA A 77 7.47 -5.64 -11.83
C ALA A 77 7.74 -5.70 -10.32
N ILE A 78 7.14 -6.65 -9.59
CA ILE A 78 7.34 -6.78 -8.13
C ILE A 78 8.61 -7.57 -7.86
N GLU A 79 8.89 -8.57 -8.70
CA GLU A 79 10.03 -9.48 -8.64
C GLU A 79 11.39 -8.80 -8.75
N HIS A 80 11.44 -7.59 -9.33
CA HIS A 80 12.67 -6.82 -9.51
C HIS A 80 12.79 -5.66 -8.52
N ALA A 81 11.84 -5.49 -7.60
CA ALA A 81 11.89 -4.42 -6.62
C ALA A 81 13.11 -4.58 -5.71
N TYR A 82 13.84 -3.48 -5.51
CA TYR A 82 14.89 -3.39 -4.50
C TYR A 82 14.30 -3.46 -3.10
N ASP A 83 13.20 -2.76 -2.86
CA ASP A 83 12.51 -2.73 -1.57
C ASP A 83 11.00 -2.72 -1.78
N ILE A 84 10.27 -3.44 -0.93
CA ILE A 84 8.81 -3.54 -0.96
C ILE A 84 8.31 -3.20 0.43
N TYR A 85 7.63 -2.07 0.55
CA TYR A 85 7.02 -1.66 1.80
C TYR A 85 5.64 -2.30 1.99
N VAL A 86 4.78 -2.21 0.97
CA VAL A 86 3.43 -2.76 1.04
C VAL A 86 2.99 -3.22 -0.35
N LEU A 87 2.31 -4.36 -0.41
CA LEU A 87 1.65 -4.83 -1.63
C LEU A 87 0.16 -4.53 -1.59
N ASN A 88 -0.51 -4.97 -0.53
CA ASN A 88 -1.95 -4.79 -0.37
C ASN A 88 -2.30 -3.38 0.12
N PRO A 89 -3.51 -2.88 -0.16
CA PRO A 89 -3.94 -1.57 0.30
C PRO A 89 -3.90 -1.46 1.83
N THR A 90 -3.20 -0.47 2.34
CA THR A 90 -3.25 -0.05 3.74
C THR A 90 -4.10 1.19 3.85
N PHE A 91 -5.26 1.05 4.49
CA PHE A 91 -6.18 2.15 4.74
C PHE A 91 -5.60 3.11 5.76
N MET A 92 -5.81 4.40 5.50
CA MET A 92 -5.22 5.46 6.29
C MET A 92 -5.99 5.68 7.59
N ASN A 93 -5.39 6.42 8.53
CA ASN A 93 -6.02 6.84 9.78
C ASN A 93 -6.56 5.69 10.65
N GLY A 94 -5.97 4.49 10.53
CA GLY A 94 -6.37 3.31 11.31
C GLY A 94 -7.69 2.68 10.87
N TYR A 95 -8.21 3.07 9.70
CA TYR A 95 -9.42 2.47 9.15
C TYR A 95 -9.14 1.07 8.61
N SER A 96 -10.20 0.28 8.57
CA SER A 96 -10.25 -1.01 7.89
C SER A 96 -11.31 -0.99 6.78
N SER A 97 -11.20 -1.90 5.82
CA SER A 97 -12.06 -1.92 4.63
C SER A 97 -13.55 -2.14 4.93
N ASP A 98 -13.88 -2.78 6.05
CA ASP A 98 -15.24 -3.01 6.56
C ASP A 98 -15.90 -1.75 7.11
N MET A 99 -15.11 -0.72 7.42
CA MET A 99 -15.65 0.56 7.83
C MET A 99 -16.43 1.18 6.67
N PHE A 100 -15.92 1.11 5.44
CA PHE A 100 -16.57 1.59 4.20
C PHE A 100 -17.92 0.91 3.94
N ASN A 101 -19.02 1.54 4.36
CA ASN A 101 -20.41 1.12 4.07
C ASN A 101 -21.20 2.20 3.34
N THR A 102 -22.41 1.85 2.89
CA THR A 102 -23.34 2.69 2.12
C THR A 102 -23.65 4.06 2.74
N ASN A 103 -23.56 4.18 4.06
CA ASN A 103 -23.89 5.41 4.80
C ASN A 103 -22.66 6.19 5.26
N SER A 104 -21.47 5.75 4.87
CA SER A 104 -20.25 6.30 5.41
C SER A 104 -19.73 7.49 4.62
N LYS A 105 -19.23 8.48 5.35
CA LYS A 105 -18.53 9.66 4.79
C LYS A 105 -17.05 9.60 5.15
N TYR A 106 -16.35 8.52 4.77
CA TYR A 106 -14.94 8.38 5.13
C TYR A 106 -14.11 9.48 4.50
N VAL A 107 -13.50 10.28 5.37
CA VAL A 107 -12.62 11.36 4.96
C VAL A 107 -11.21 10.79 4.93
N GLY A 108 -10.70 10.60 3.71
CA GLY A 108 -9.27 10.38 3.52
C GLY A 108 -8.46 11.62 3.92
N SER A 109 -7.19 11.67 3.55
CA SER A 109 -6.33 12.85 3.82
C SER A 109 -5.90 13.54 2.53
N ASN A 110 -5.86 14.87 2.56
CA ASN A 110 -5.43 15.69 1.42
C ASN A 110 -4.91 17.07 1.93
N PRO A 111 -3.64 17.42 1.67
CA PRO A 111 -2.60 16.54 1.15
C PRO A 111 -2.34 15.37 2.11
N HIS A 112 -1.85 14.25 1.58
CA HIS A 112 -1.39 13.14 2.37
C HIS A 112 0.12 13.02 2.28
N THR A 113 0.82 13.03 3.42
CA THR A 113 2.26 12.81 3.48
C THR A 113 2.57 11.61 4.36
N MET A 114 3.45 10.73 3.89
CA MET A 114 3.92 9.58 4.63
C MET A 114 5.43 9.42 4.55
N GLN A 115 6.02 8.92 5.63
CA GLN A 115 7.42 8.53 5.69
C GLN A 115 7.51 7.01 5.63
N ILE A 116 8.22 6.50 4.64
CA ILE A 116 8.27 5.08 4.35
C ILE A 116 9.67 4.58 4.62
N PRO A 117 9.84 3.69 5.62
CA PRO A 117 11.14 3.12 5.91
C PRO A 117 11.61 2.23 4.76
N TYR A 118 12.91 2.29 4.46
CA TYR A 118 13.56 1.40 3.52
C TYR A 118 14.91 0.94 4.08
N ASN A 119 15.47 -0.12 3.52
CA ASN A 119 16.82 -0.56 3.84
C ASN A 119 17.81 -0.08 2.76
N PRO A 120 18.73 0.85 3.07
CA PRO A 120 19.71 1.35 2.09
C PRO A 120 20.59 0.25 1.48
N ARG A 121 20.77 -0.88 2.18
CA ARG A 121 21.56 -2.01 1.66
C ARG A 121 20.88 -2.75 0.50
N ASN A 122 19.58 -2.56 0.33
CA ASN A 122 18.83 -3.17 -0.75
C ASN A 122 18.88 -2.32 -2.04
N LEU A 123 19.25 -1.05 -1.92
CA LEU A 123 19.30 -0.12 -3.05
C LEU A 123 20.57 -0.33 -3.90
N PRO A 124 20.52 0.06 -5.19
CA PRO A 124 21.71 0.13 -6.03
C PRO A 124 22.71 1.18 -5.50
N PRO A 125 23.93 1.24 -6.06
CA PRO A 125 24.92 2.23 -5.67
C PRO A 125 24.37 3.67 -5.72
N PRO A 126 24.80 4.56 -4.80
CA PRO A 126 24.38 5.96 -4.78
C PRO A 126 24.52 6.64 -6.14
N GLY A 127 23.55 7.46 -6.52
CA GLY A 127 23.49 8.12 -7.84
C GLY A 127 22.93 7.26 -8.97
N THR A 128 22.50 6.02 -8.71
CA THR A 128 21.72 5.22 -9.65
C THR A 128 20.26 5.69 -9.66
N ILE A 129 19.64 5.84 -10.83
CA ILE A 129 18.21 6.17 -10.93
C ILE A 129 17.37 4.96 -10.49
N VAL A 130 16.43 5.19 -9.59
CA VAL A 130 15.42 4.23 -9.13
C VAL A 130 14.03 4.82 -9.32
N THR A 131 13.02 3.96 -9.40
CA THR A 131 11.61 4.37 -9.45
C THR A 131 10.95 4.06 -8.12
N VAL A 132 10.38 5.07 -7.46
CA VAL A 132 9.43 4.86 -6.36
C VAL A 132 8.04 4.70 -6.96
N ILE A 133 7.44 3.55 -6.74
CA ILE A 133 6.14 3.16 -7.29
C ILE A 133 5.14 3.02 -6.16
N THR A 134 3.91 3.44 -6.40
CA THR A 134 2.82 3.37 -5.41
C THR A 134 1.45 3.39 -6.08
N ALA A 135 0.49 2.70 -5.48
CA ALA A 135 -0.92 2.79 -5.82
C ALA A 135 -1.67 3.60 -4.75
N VAL A 136 -2.53 4.53 -5.18
CA VAL A 136 -3.34 5.39 -4.32
C VAL A 136 -4.81 5.05 -4.54
N TYR A 137 -5.54 4.87 -3.44
CA TYR A 137 -6.95 4.53 -3.43
C TYR A 137 -7.75 5.74 -2.93
N HIS A 138 -8.77 6.12 -3.67
CA HIS A 138 -9.70 7.17 -3.30
C HIS A 138 -11.12 6.83 -3.80
N ASP A 139 -12.09 7.63 -3.37
CA ASP A 139 -13.52 7.43 -3.68
C ASP A 139 -13.99 5.99 -3.38
N CYS A 140 -13.46 5.42 -2.30
CA CYS A 140 -13.80 4.09 -1.85
C CYS A 140 -15.23 4.05 -1.30
N HIS A 141 -16.05 3.14 -1.83
CA HIS A 141 -17.45 2.95 -1.47
C HIS A 141 -17.89 1.49 -1.62
N ARG A 142 -19.01 1.16 -0.99
CA ARG A 142 -19.78 -0.05 -1.27
C ARG A 142 -21.12 0.36 -1.85
N ASP A 143 -21.52 -0.25 -2.96
CA ASP A 143 -22.80 0.03 -3.61
C ASP A 143 -24.00 -0.44 -2.79
N ASN A 144 -23.83 -1.52 -2.02
CA ASN A 144 -24.76 -2.02 -1.03
C ASN A 144 -24.01 -2.76 0.10
N ASP A 145 -24.70 -3.12 1.17
CA ASP A 145 -24.07 -3.74 2.35
C ASP A 145 -23.39 -5.09 2.06
N ASP A 146 -23.85 -5.80 1.02
CA ASP A 146 -23.29 -7.08 0.56
C ASP A 146 -22.21 -6.91 -0.52
N SER A 147 -21.96 -5.69 -0.99
CA SER A 147 -20.97 -5.43 -2.04
C SER A 147 -19.55 -5.45 -1.50
N GLU A 148 -18.62 -5.88 -2.35
CA GLU A 148 -17.19 -5.68 -2.12
C GLU A 148 -16.85 -4.18 -2.14
N LEU A 149 -15.77 -3.83 -1.44
CA LEU A 149 -15.27 -2.47 -1.45
C LEU A 149 -14.72 -2.12 -2.83
N THR A 150 -15.31 -1.11 -3.46
CA THR A 150 -14.85 -0.54 -4.73
C THR A 150 -14.12 0.76 -4.44
N CYS A 151 -12.98 0.97 -5.08
CA CYS A 151 -12.20 2.21 -5.00
C CYS A 151 -11.74 2.60 -6.40
N THR A 152 -11.54 3.89 -6.62
CA THR A 152 -10.72 4.34 -7.75
C THR A 152 -9.25 4.20 -7.35
N VAL A 153 -8.44 3.59 -8.23
CA VAL A 153 -7.04 3.28 -7.99
C VAL A 153 -6.15 4.00 -8.99
N CYS A 154 -5.12 4.68 -8.49
CA CYS A 154 -4.13 5.39 -9.29
C CYS A 154 -2.72 4.91 -9.02
N GLY A 155 -2.03 4.45 -10.06
CA GLY A 155 -0.60 4.15 -10.01
C GLY A 155 0.24 5.40 -10.25
N TRP A 156 1.26 5.61 -9.41
CA TRP A 156 2.25 6.66 -9.55
C TRP A 156 3.65 6.07 -9.55
N GLY A 157 4.53 6.64 -10.38
CA GLY A 157 5.94 6.36 -10.40
C GLY A 157 6.72 7.66 -10.44
N ILE A 158 7.72 7.81 -9.57
CA ILE A 158 8.66 8.93 -9.63
C ILE A 158 10.08 8.40 -9.69
N GLU A 159 10.84 8.91 -10.65
CA GLU A 159 12.27 8.62 -10.76
C GLU A 159 13.06 9.51 -9.80
N MET A 160 13.97 8.90 -9.05
CA MET A 160 14.86 9.62 -8.14
C MET A 160 16.23 8.93 -8.09
N TYR A 161 17.27 9.68 -7.73
CA TYR A 161 18.60 9.11 -7.53
C TYR A 161 18.68 8.43 -6.17
N ALA A 162 19.19 7.19 -6.11
CA ALA A 162 19.47 6.51 -4.86
C ALA A 162 20.46 7.34 -4.00
N PRO A 163 20.23 7.43 -2.67
CA PRO A 163 20.97 8.29 -1.76
C PRO A 163 22.36 7.74 -1.39
#